data_AF-A0A3D4G1C8-F1
#
_entry.id   AF-A0A3D4G1C8-F1
#
_cell.length_a   1.000
_cell.length_b   1.000
_cell.length_c   1.000
_cell.angle_alpha   90.00
_cell.angle_beta   90.00
_cell.angle_gamma   90.00
#
_symmetry.space_group_name_H-M   'P 1'
#
loop_
_entity.id
_entity.type
_entity.pdbx_description
1 polymer ?
#
loop_
_entity_poly.entity_id
_entity_poly.type
_entity_poly.pdbx_seq_one_letter_code
_entity_poly.pdbx_strand_id
1 'polypeptide(L)'
;MVANTGMGDVRLYDGRGYHVRTIDVGDPVTAGPLRVYEIAPDSILVYQTDGSLSVFDSLGQRVRTAALASPPDDLEPSPEPLGVFEDGTMLFRARHPRDSTASGVGRRKARLLRHGLDGKLLNSLGDFDDEAVLFEDRGGYIFGPTGVAAAADSTVWYGTGDIYELREVAPDGMTLRIIRLDRPGTKVLQSDISSYRQAVTYQVRLTPQEATMETTLAASTFADTFPVLDRIIVDDVGNLWVRNYQWFDIGSGKSWTVLDPQGRYLGEVTTPSILEIHQIGADFVLGRMADRRGREAVYIFALEKPSPAAEERDPSDR
;
A
#
# COMPACT_ATOMS: atom_id res chain seq x y z
N MET A 1 -2.48 16.31 -2.86
CA MET A 1 -2.28 16.74 -1.44
C MET A 1 -1.22 15.87 -0.74
N VAL A 2 -0.60 16.34 0.36
CA VAL A 2 0.44 15.58 1.10
C VAL A 2 0.21 15.63 2.61
N ALA A 3 0.21 14.45 3.27
CA ALA A 3 0.19 14.32 4.72
C ALA A 3 1.61 14.43 5.29
N ASN A 4 1.80 15.28 6.29
CA ASN A 4 3.09 15.52 6.93
C ASN A 4 3.00 15.14 8.41
N THR A 5 3.05 13.84 8.67
CA THR A 5 2.82 13.26 10.01
C THR A 5 3.74 13.87 11.05
N GLY A 6 5.03 14.05 10.75
CA GLY A 6 6.02 14.61 11.68
C GLY A 6 5.79 16.08 12.06
N MET A 7 4.97 16.80 11.29
CA MET A 7 4.62 18.20 11.55
C MET A 7 3.15 18.39 11.98
N GLY A 8 2.33 17.35 11.93
CA GLY A 8 0.91 17.45 12.29
C GLY A 8 0.05 18.17 11.24
N ASP A 9 0.58 18.39 10.04
CA ASP A 9 -0.05 19.21 9.00
C ASP A 9 -0.35 18.44 7.69
N VAL A 10 -1.35 18.91 6.95
CA VAL A 10 -1.59 18.52 5.56
C VAL A 10 -1.30 19.72 4.67
N ARG A 11 -0.59 19.49 3.57
CA ARG A 11 -0.23 20.54 2.61
C ARG A 11 -0.92 20.32 1.27
N LEU A 12 -1.55 21.39 0.79
CA LEU A 12 -2.21 21.44 -0.52
C LEU A 12 -1.30 22.19 -1.50
N TYR A 13 -1.24 21.67 -2.72
CA TYR A 13 -0.43 22.22 -3.81
C TYR A 13 -1.31 22.37 -5.05
N ASP A 14 -1.05 23.39 -5.87
CA ASP A 14 -1.71 23.54 -7.18
C ASP A 14 -1.12 22.55 -8.21
N GLY A 15 -1.71 22.48 -9.40
CA GLY A 15 -1.23 21.60 -10.49
C GLY A 15 0.17 21.92 -11.01
N ARG A 16 0.80 23.02 -10.57
CA ARG A 16 2.19 23.38 -10.87
C ARG A 16 3.14 23.08 -9.71
N GLY A 17 2.62 22.56 -8.59
CA GLY A 17 3.38 22.25 -7.39
C GLY A 17 3.62 23.42 -6.45
N TYR A 18 2.96 24.56 -6.64
CA TYR A 18 3.03 25.65 -5.68
C TYR A 18 2.18 25.33 -4.47
N HIS A 19 2.74 25.54 -3.28
CA HIS A 19 2.00 25.46 -2.04
C HIS A 19 0.84 26.46 -2.04
N VAL A 20 -0.36 25.96 -1.76
CA VAL A 20 -1.61 26.74 -1.71
C VAL A 20 -2.06 26.94 -0.27
N ARG A 21 -1.96 25.89 0.55
CA ARG A 21 -2.50 25.89 1.90
C ARG A 21 -1.82 24.86 2.79
N THR A 22 -1.71 25.20 4.07
CA THR A 22 -1.41 24.26 5.14
C THR A 22 -2.63 24.14 6.04
N ILE A 23 -3.03 22.91 6.35
CA ILE A 23 -4.14 22.58 7.25
C ILE A 23 -3.53 21.94 8.48
N ASP A 24 -3.76 22.54 9.65
CA ASP A 24 -3.37 21.95 10.93
C ASP A 24 -4.36 20.84 11.30
N VAL A 25 -3.85 19.62 11.42
CA VAL A 25 -4.65 18.43 11.72
C VAL A 25 -4.59 18.10 13.20
N GLY A 26 -3.53 18.46 13.90
CA GLY A 26 -3.40 18.16 15.31
C GLY A 26 -1.96 17.85 15.69
N ASP A 27 -1.80 17.43 16.95
CA ASP A 27 -0.48 17.14 17.51
C ASP A 27 0.23 16.03 16.71
N PRO A 28 1.47 16.26 16.22
CA PRO A 28 2.18 15.33 15.33
C PRO A 28 2.46 13.97 15.96
N VAL A 29 2.51 13.88 17.29
CA VAL A 29 2.87 12.66 18.01
C VAL A 29 1.64 11.82 18.31
N THR A 30 0.54 12.46 18.67
CA THR A 30 -0.65 11.77 19.19
C THR A 30 -1.78 11.71 18.19
N ALA A 31 -1.96 12.73 17.34
CA ALA A 31 -3.13 12.88 16.48
C ALA A 31 -2.76 13.38 15.06
N GLY A 32 -1.53 13.15 14.62
CA GLY A 32 -1.01 13.64 13.35
C GLY A 32 -1.65 12.94 12.15
N PRO A 33 -1.58 13.53 10.94
CA PRO A 33 -2.16 12.93 9.74
C PRO A 33 -1.33 11.72 9.32
N LEU A 34 -1.96 10.53 9.28
CA LEU A 34 -1.33 9.29 8.80
C LEU A 34 -1.65 9.02 7.32
N ARG A 35 -2.90 9.29 6.90
CA ARG A 35 -3.33 9.25 5.50
C ARG A 35 -4.23 10.44 5.20
N VAL A 36 -4.21 10.88 3.95
CA VAL A 36 -5.05 11.95 3.44
C VAL A 36 -5.65 11.53 2.11
N TYR A 37 -6.93 11.82 1.91
CA TYR A 37 -7.69 11.47 0.71
C TYR A 37 -8.55 12.66 0.27
N GLU A 38 -8.68 12.83 -1.04
CA GLU A 38 -9.75 13.65 -1.61
C GLU A 38 -11.03 12.82 -1.59
N ILE A 39 -12.10 13.34 -0.99
CA ILE A 39 -13.41 12.65 -0.96
C ILE A 39 -14.50 13.44 -1.68
N ALA A 40 -14.25 14.71 -1.94
CA ALA A 40 -15.03 15.58 -2.83
C ALA A 40 -14.14 16.75 -3.27
N PRO A 41 -14.50 17.50 -4.32
CA PRO A 41 -13.71 18.63 -4.82
C PRO A 41 -13.41 19.73 -3.76
N ASP A 42 -14.24 19.82 -2.73
CA ASP A 42 -14.13 20.80 -1.65
C ASP A 42 -13.87 20.16 -0.27
N SER A 43 -13.59 18.85 -0.22
CA SER A 43 -13.49 18.12 1.04
C SER A 43 -12.36 17.10 1.04
N ILE A 44 -11.53 17.15 2.08
CA ILE A 44 -10.49 16.15 2.32
C ILE A 44 -10.79 15.33 3.57
N LEU A 45 -10.46 14.05 3.51
CA LEU A 45 -10.50 13.13 4.64
C LEU A 45 -9.08 12.92 5.15
N VAL A 46 -8.91 12.98 6.46
CA VAL A 46 -7.66 12.67 7.14
C VAL A 46 -7.89 11.54 8.12
N TYR A 47 -7.15 10.44 7.96
CA TYR A 47 -7.03 9.39 8.97
C TYR A 47 -5.79 9.67 9.81
N GLN A 48 -5.99 9.77 11.12
CA GLN A 48 -4.98 10.23 12.07
C GLN A 48 -4.31 9.05 12.81
N THR A 49 -3.17 9.32 13.46
CA THR A 49 -2.38 8.32 14.20
C THR A 49 -3.11 7.70 15.39
N ASP A 50 -4.11 8.39 15.95
CA ASP A 50 -4.99 7.89 17.02
C ASP A 50 -6.16 7.04 16.50
N GLY A 51 -6.26 6.81 15.19
CA GLY A 51 -7.34 6.08 14.56
C GLY A 51 -8.60 6.93 14.29
N SER A 52 -8.56 8.25 14.53
CA SER A 52 -9.68 9.12 14.20
C SER A 52 -9.76 9.47 12.70
N LEU A 53 -10.98 9.76 12.26
CA LEU A 53 -11.32 10.24 10.92
C LEU A 53 -11.79 11.69 11.04
N SER A 54 -11.10 12.62 10.37
CA SER A 54 -11.50 14.03 10.31
C SER A 54 -11.73 14.48 8.88
N VAL A 55 -12.85 15.17 8.64
CA VAL A 55 -13.15 15.80 7.34
C VAL A 55 -12.92 17.31 7.45
N PHE A 56 -12.20 17.85 6.48
CA PHE A 56 -11.94 19.28 6.37
C PHE A 56 -12.53 19.81 5.07
N ASP A 57 -13.11 21.00 5.13
CA ASP A 57 -13.62 21.71 3.95
C ASP A 57 -12.50 22.42 3.15
N SER A 58 -12.88 23.05 2.04
CA SER A 58 -11.98 23.78 1.14
C SER A 58 -11.29 24.99 1.80
N LEU A 59 -11.81 25.48 2.93
CA LEU A 59 -11.19 26.54 3.72
C LEU A 59 -10.18 25.99 4.73
N GLY A 60 -10.11 24.66 4.88
CA GLY A 60 -9.29 23.96 5.86
C GLY A 60 -9.93 23.90 7.25
N GLN A 61 -11.23 24.15 7.36
CA GLN A 61 -11.95 24.02 8.63
C GLN A 61 -12.37 22.58 8.84
N ARG A 62 -12.19 22.08 10.06
CA ARG A 62 -12.65 20.74 10.42
C ARG A 62 -14.16 20.74 10.58
N VAL A 63 -14.87 20.10 9.67
CA VAL A 63 -16.34 20.03 9.66
C VAL A 63 -16.87 18.76 10.32
N ARG A 64 -16.02 17.73 10.46
CA ARG A 64 -16.38 16.47 11.10
C ARG A 64 -15.18 15.79 11.75
N THR A 65 -15.42 15.12 12.86
CA THR A 65 -14.51 14.13 13.44
C THR A 65 -15.30 12.93 13.94
N ALA A 66 -14.77 11.73 13.74
CA ALA A 66 -15.29 10.49 14.29
C ALA A 66 -14.15 9.58 14.75
N ALA A 67 -14.37 8.83 15.81
CA ALA A 67 -13.51 7.70 16.15
C ALA A 67 -13.86 6.51 15.24
N LEU A 68 -12.86 5.80 14.75
CA LEU A 68 -13.09 4.55 14.03
C LEU A 68 -13.61 3.49 15.00
N ALA A 69 -14.72 2.83 14.64
CA ALA A 69 -15.22 1.70 15.40
C ALA A 69 -14.19 0.56 15.36
N SER A 70 -14.02 -0.12 16.50
CA SER A 70 -13.17 -1.30 16.55
C SER A 70 -13.67 -2.36 15.57
N PRO A 71 -12.76 -3.14 14.95
CA PRO A 71 -13.18 -4.31 14.19
C PRO A 71 -13.84 -5.33 15.12
N PRO A 72 -14.59 -6.31 14.57
CA PRO A 72 -15.09 -7.45 15.32
C PRO A 72 -14.03 -8.12 16.22
N ASP A 73 -14.45 -8.64 17.38
CA ASP A 73 -13.55 -9.19 18.42
C ASP A 73 -12.73 -10.41 17.95
N ASP A 74 -13.11 -11.05 16.83
CA ASP A 74 -12.34 -12.12 16.18
C ASP A 74 -11.13 -11.61 15.39
N LEU A 75 -10.90 -10.30 15.33
CA LEU A 75 -9.82 -9.65 14.58
C LEU A 75 -8.91 -8.83 15.49
N GLU A 76 -7.70 -8.56 15.00
CA GLU A 76 -6.77 -7.63 15.64
C GLU A 76 -7.34 -6.20 15.66
N PRO A 77 -7.17 -5.44 16.77
CA PRO A 77 -7.89 -4.18 17.00
C PRO A 77 -7.38 -2.98 16.20
N SER A 78 -6.32 -3.15 15.39
CA SER A 78 -5.66 -2.05 14.68
C SER A 78 -5.82 -2.23 13.17
N PRO A 79 -6.99 -1.87 12.60
CA PRO A 79 -7.21 -1.96 11.17
C PRO A 79 -6.32 -0.95 10.40
N GLU A 80 -5.80 -1.37 9.26
CA GLU A 80 -4.97 -0.56 8.38
C GLU A 80 -5.82 0.08 7.27
N PRO A 81 -5.72 1.40 7.05
CA PRO A 81 -6.42 2.07 5.96
C PRO A 81 -5.82 1.71 4.59
N LEU A 82 -6.66 1.31 3.65
CA LEU A 82 -6.25 0.92 2.30
C LEU A 82 -6.72 1.89 1.21
N GLY A 83 -7.69 2.76 1.49
CA GLY A 83 -8.19 3.74 0.53
C GLY A 83 -9.59 4.23 0.82
N VAL A 84 -10.11 5.07 -0.07
CA VAL A 84 -11.48 5.56 -0.10
C VAL A 84 -12.19 5.06 -1.35
N PHE A 85 -13.47 4.75 -1.22
CA PHE A 85 -14.38 4.52 -2.35
C PHE A 85 -14.91 5.86 -2.87
N GLU A 86 -15.50 5.88 -4.07
CA GLU A 86 -16.06 7.09 -4.68
C GLU A 86 -17.18 7.71 -3.83
N ASP A 87 -17.94 6.88 -3.11
CA ASP A 87 -18.98 7.35 -2.19
C ASP A 87 -18.46 7.92 -0.85
N GLY A 88 -17.13 8.06 -0.73
CA GLY A 88 -16.45 8.62 0.43
C GLY A 88 -16.31 7.65 1.62
N THR A 89 -16.80 6.42 1.51
CA THR A 89 -16.54 5.39 2.53
C THR A 89 -15.10 4.88 2.44
N MET A 90 -14.59 4.28 3.51
CA MET A 90 -13.21 3.84 3.61
C MET A 90 -13.06 2.32 3.61
N LEU A 91 -12.02 1.85 2.93
CA LEU A 91 -11.55 0.47 2.99
C LEU A 91 -10.47 0.32 4.06
N PHE A 92 -10.63 -0.70 4.89
CA PHE A 92 -9.67 -1.09 5.91
C PHE A 92 -9.34 -2.59 5.82
N ARG A 93 -8.14 -2.96 6.25
CA ARG A 93 -7.70 -4.33 6.48
C ARG A 93 -7.54 -4.60 7.97
N ALA A 94 -8.22 -5.60 8.50
CA ALA A 94 -8.01 -6.09 9.87
C ALA A 94 -7.56 -7.56 9.82
N ARG A 95 -6.48 -7.91 10.49
CA ARG A 95 -5.92 -9.27 10.44
C ARG A 95 -6.59 -10.19 11.47
N HIS A 96 -6.69 -11.47 11.14
CA HIS A 96 -7.03 -12.49 12.12
C HIS A 96 -5.84 -12.68 13.08
N PRO A 97 -6.07 -12.90 14.40
CA PRO A 97 -5.03 -13.27 15.33
C PRO A 97 -4.21 -14.46 14.83
N ARG A 98 -2.93 -14.54 15.23
CA ARG A 98 -2.13 -15.73 14.92
C ARG A 98 -2.74 -16.97 15.57
N ASP A 99 -2.87 -18.03 14.77
CA ASP A 99 -3.27 -19.34 15.27
C ASP A 99 -2.13 -19.93 16.11
N SER A 100 -2.35 -20.01 17.43
CA SER A 100 -1.37 -20.56 18.37
C SER A 100 -1.20 -22.09 18.28
N THR A 101 -2.06 -22.77 17.52
CA THR A 101 -2.00 -24.22 17.30
C THR A 101 -1.36 -24.60 15.97
N ALA A 102 -1.25 -23.65 15.04
CA ALA A 102 -0.55 -23.84 13.78
C ALA A 102 0.97 -23.95 14.01
N SER A 103 1.65 -24.65 13.10
CA SER A 103 3.11 -24.78 13.10
C SER A 103 3.64 -24.78 11.68
N GLY A 104 4.92 -24.40 11.51
CA GLY A 104 5.57 -24.31 10.20
C GLY A 104 5.10 -23.13 9.37
N VAL A 105 5.40 -23.15 8.06
CA VAL A 105 5.00 -22.08 7.14
C VAL A 105 3.53 -22.21 6.80
N GLY A 106 2.79 -21.11 6.91
CA GLY A 106 1.39 -21.06 6.51
C GLY A 106 0.94 -19.64 6.15
N ARG A 107 -0.38 -19.48 6.06
CA ARG A 107 -1.02 -18.23 5.61
C ARG A 107 -1.91 -17.66 6.69
N ARG A 108 -1.69 -16.41 7.06
CA ARG A 108 -2.65 -15.62 7.84
C ARG A 108 -3.72 -15.06 6.93
N LYS A 109 -4.89 -14.84 7.50
CA LYS A 109 -6.00 -14.16 6.82
C LYS A 109 -6.17 -12.75 7.33
N ALA A 110 -6.71 -11.90 6.48
CA ALA A 110 -7.23 -10.60 6.86
C ALA A 110 -8.64 -10.40 6.32
N ARG A 111 -9.47 -9.68 7.08
CA ARG A 111 -10.79 -9.26 6.68
C ARG A 111 -10.72 -7.85 6.10
N LEU A 112 -11.34 -7.67 4.94
CA LEU A 112 -11.52 -6.35 4.36
C LEU A 112 -12.83 -5.75 4.86
N LEU A 113 -12.75 -4.58 5.47
CA LEU A 113 -13.83 -3.91 6.18
C LEU A 113 -14.14 -2.56 5.53
N ARG A 114 -15.42 -2.24 5.39
CA ARG A 114 -15.87 -0.94 4.90
C ARG A 114 -16.42 -0.10 6.05
N HIS A 115 -15.88 1.10 6.21
CA HIS A 115 -16.31 2.04 7.25
C HIS A 115 -16.90 3.31 6.64
N GLY A 116 -17.91 3.86 7.29
CA GLY A 116 -18.46 5.17 6.96
C GLY A 116 -17.57 6.29 7.48
N LEU A 117 -17.82 7.51 6.98
CA LEU A 117 -17.18 8.73 7.49
C LEU A 117 -17.63 9.10 8.93
N ASP A 118 -18.66 8.44 9.48
CA ASP A 118 -18.96 8.47 10.93
C ASP A 118 -18.13 7.47 11.74
N GLY A 119 -17.16 6.79 11.12
CA GLY A 119 -16.33 5.78 11.76
C GLY A 119 -17.03 4.44 11.98
N LYS A 120 -18.30 4.28 11.63
CA LYS A 120 -19.02 3.02 11.83
C LYS A 120 -18.64 1.98 10.79
N LEU A 121 -18.52 0.74 11.24
CA LEU A 121 -18.44 -0.43 10.36
C LEU A 121 -19.77 -0.58 9.59
N LEU A 122 -19.70 -0.53 8.27
CA LEU A 122 -20.86 -0.70 7.38
C LEU A 122 -21.05 -2.16 6.98
N ASN A 123 -19.99 -2.79 6.48
CA ASN A 123 -19.98 -4.21 6.12
C ASN A 123 -18.54 -4.79 6.07
N SER A 124 -18.48 -6.08 5.79
CA SER A 124 -17.25 -6.82 5.47
C SER A 124 -17.33 -7.31 4.03
N LEU A 125 -16.22 -7.21 3.30
CA LEU A 125 -16.06 -7.77 1.95
C LEU A 125 -15.57 -9.22 2.00
N GLY A 126 -15.29 -9.76 3.18
CA GLY A 126 -14.85 -11.15 3.37
C GLY A 126 -13.42 -11.30 3.88
N ASP A 127 -13.02 -12.56 4.06
CA ASP A 127 -11.69 -12.96 4.52
C ASP A 127 -10.82 -13.37 3.33
N PHE A 128 -9.63 -12.79 3.26
CA PHE A 128 -8.65 -12.99 2.21
C PHE A 128 -7.37 -13.54 2.82
N ASP A 129 -6.61 -14.30 2.04
CA ASP A 129 -5.22 -14.59 2.39
C ASP A 129 -4.44 -13.27 2.52
N ASP A 130 -3.49 -13.20 3.43
CA ASP A 130 -2.74 -11.96 3.66
C ASP A 130 -1.26 -12.29 3.77
N GLU A 131 -0.75 -12.51 4.98
CA GLU A 131 0.67 -12.72 5.21
C GLU A 131 1.03 -14.21 5.15
N ALA A 132 2.01 -14.56 4.32
CA ALA A 132 2.76 -15.79 4.52
C ALA A 132 3.62 -15.64 5.78
N VAL A 133 3.49 -16.55 6.74
CA VAL A 133 4.19 -16.48 8.03
C VAL A 133 4.78 -17.83 8.41
N LEU A 134 5.74 -17.78 9.33
CA LEU A 134 6.20 -18.95 10.08
C LEU A 134 5.48 -18.95 11.42
N PHE A 135 4.69 -19.99 11.68
CA PHE A 135 4.00 -20.20 12.96
C PHE A 135 4.95 -20.85 13.98
N GLU A 136 6.05 -20.15 14.27
CA GLU A 136 7.00 -20.51 15.32
C GLU A 136 7.39 -19.27 16.14
N ASP A 137 7.68 -19.46 17.42
CA ASP A 137 7.88 -18.35 18.36
C ASP A 137 9.17 -17.54 18.14
N ARG A 138 10.19 -18.13 17.51
CA ARG A 138 11.56 -17.58 17.51
C ARG A 138 12.10 -17.18 16.14
N GLY A 139 11.30 -17.23 15.07
CA GLY A 139 11.74 -16.88 13.71
C GLY A 139 10.67 -16.14 12.92
N GLY A 140 10.96 -15.91 11.64
CA GLY A 140 10.01 -15.37 10.67
C GLY A 140 10.05 -16.15 9.35
N TYR A 141 9.01 -15.98 8.55
CA TYR A 141 9.05 -16.38 7.14
C TYR A 141 9.52 -15.20 6.31
N ILE A 142 10.78 -15.24 5.91
CA ILE A 142 11.47 -14.15 5.24
C ILE A 142 11.24 -14.24 3.74
N PHE A 143 11.04 -13.09 3.09
CA PHE A 143 10.62 -12.97 1.68
C PHE A 143 9.27 -13.62 1.40
N GLY A 144 8.46 -13.83 2.44
CA GLY A 144 7.08 -14.27 2.29
C GLY A 144 6.21 -13.20 1.61
N PRO A 145 5.30 -13.59 0.71
CA PRO A 145 4.34 -12.67 0.12
C PRO A 145 3.33 -12.15 1.15
N THR A 146 2.85 -10.94 0.89
CA THR A 146 1.79 -10.29 1.67
C THR A 146 0.69 -9.86 0.72
N GLY A 147 -0.56 -10.11 1.13
CA GLY A 147 -1.73 -9.63 0.44
C GLY A 147 -1.70 -8.11 0.28
N VAL A 148 -2.15 -7.64 -0.88
CA VAL A 148 -2.25 -6.21 -1.18
C VAL A 148 -3.64 -5.91 -1.69
N ALA A 149 -4.16 -4.75 -1.32
CA ALA A 149 -5.44 -4.29 -1.81
C ALA A 149 -5.50 -2.77 -1.94
N ALA A 150 -6.40 -2.31 -2.80
CA ALA A 150 -6.70 -0.90 -2.99
C ALA A 150 -8.20 -0.72 -3.29
N ALA A 151 -8.80 0.33 -2.73
CA ALA A 151 -10.15 0.72 -3.11
C ALA A 151 -10.14 1.31 -4.53
N ALA A 152 -11.18 0.97 -5.31
CA ALA A 152 -11.57 1.66 -6.53
C ALA A 152 -12.92 2.36 -6.29
N ASP A 153 -13.67 2.70 -7.34
CA ASP A 153 -14.93 3.44 -7.23
C ASP A 153 -15.93 2.78 -6.25
N SER A 154 -16.26 1.52 -6.51
CA SER A 154 -17.16 0.70 -5.68
C SER A 154 -16.68 -0.72 -5.45
N THR A 155 -15.50 -1.06 -5.96
CA THR A 155 -14.88 -2.39 -5.88
C THR A 155 -13.52 -2.31 -5.19
N VAL A 156 -12.93 -3.46 -4.90
CA VAL A 156 -11.58 -3.57 -4.36
C VAL A 156 -10.71 -4.38 -5.30
N TRP A 157 -9.53 -3.88 -5.61
CA TRP A 157 -8.49 -4.69 -6.22
C TRP A 157 -7.69 -5.40 -5.15
N TYR A 158 -7.46 -6.70 -5.32
CA TYR A 158 -6.75 -7.54 -4.37
C TYR A 158 -5.78 -8.50 -5.07
N GLY A 159 -4.60 -8.73 -4.50
CA GLY A 159 -3.64 -9.73 -4.95
C GLY A 159 -2.90 -10.36 -3.77
N THR A 160 -2.56 -11.65 -3.86
CA THR A 160 -1.90 -12.39 -2.75
C THR A 160 -0.38 -12.17 -2.69
N GLY A 161 0.23 -11.72 -3.79
CA GLY A 161 1.68 -11.56 -3.94
C GLY A 161 2.42 -12.83 -4.39
N ASP A 162 1.79 -14.00 -4.32
CA ASP A 162 2.42 -15.30 -4.69
C ASP A 162 2.65 -15.42 -6.20
N ILE A 163 1.63 -15.01 -6.96
CA ILE A 163 1.58 -15.05 -8.41
C ILE A 163 1.02 -13.71 -8.90
N TYR A 164 1.23 -13.42 -10.19
CA TYR A 164 0.79 -12.15 -10.75
C TYR A 164 -0.69 -12.24 -11.10
N GLU A 165 -1.52 -12.28 -10.07
CA GLU A 165 -2.98 -12.35 -10.14
C GLU A 165 -3.60 -11.19 -9.36
N LEU A 166 -4.48 -10.46 -10.02
CA LEU A 166 -5.23 -9.36 -9.45
C LEU A 166 -6.71 -9.66 -9.60
N ARG A 167 -7.44 -9.58 -8.50
CA ARG A 167 -8.87 -9.82 -8.43
C ARG A 167 -9.58 -8.51 -8.17
N GLU A 168 -10.58 -8.22 -8.98
CA GLU A 168 -11.56 -7.18 -8.66
C GLU A 168 -12.68 -7.82 -7.85
N VAL A 169 -12.94 -7.26 -6.69
CA VAL A 169 -13.83 -7.82 -5.68
C VAL A 169 -14.98 -6.85 -5.44
N ALA A 170 -16.20 -7.35 -5.51
CA ALA A 170 -17.43 -6.61 -5.23
C ALA A 170 -17.59 -6.35 -3.72
N PRO A 171 -18.46 -5.40 -3.32
CA PRO A 171 -18.75 -5.12 -1.91
C PRO A 171 -19.29 -6.31 -1.09
N ASP A 172 -19.82 -7.33 -1.75
CA ASP A 172 -20.30 -8.57 -1.13
C ASP A 172 -19.23 -9.68 -1.07
N GLY A 173 -18.01 -9.39 -1.54
CA GLY A 173 -16.88 -10.32 -1.57
C GLY A 173 -16.78 -11.18 -2.82
N MET A 174 -17.71 -11.08 -3.77
CA MET A 174 -17.61 -11.84 -5.01
C MET A 174 -16.49 -11.30 -5.91
N THR A 175 -15.70 -12.21 -6.48
CA THR A 175 -14.71 -11.83 -7.52
C THR A 175 -15.44 -11.57 -8.84
N LEU A 176 -15.36 -10.34 -9.33
CA LEU A 176 -15.95 -9.89 -10.59
C LEU A 176 -15.04 -10.18 -11.78
N ARG A 177 -13.73 -10.00 -11.59
CA ARG A 177 -12.73 -10.10 -12.65
C ARG A 177 -11.40 -10.57 -12.09
N ILE A 178 -10.63 -11.27 -12.93
CA ILE A 178 -9.27 -11.72 -12.64
C ILE A 178 -8.37 -11.29 -13.78
N ILE A 179 -7.28 -10.59 -13.47
CA ILE A 179 -6.18 -10.26 -14.39
C ILE A 179 -4.97 -11.12 -14.00
N ARG A 180 -4.34 -11.74 -14.99
CA ARG A 180 -3.11 -12.51 -14.80
C ARG A 180 -2.04 -12.06 -15.79
N LEU A 181 -0.81 -11.93 -15.32
CA LEU A 181 0.37 -11.78 -16.16
C LEU A 181 1.30 -12.98 -15.97
N ASP A 182 1.91 -13.46 -17.06
CA ASP A 182 2.92 -14.51 -16.97
C ASP A 182 4.27 -13.92 -16.56
N ARG A 183 4.35 -13.57 -15.27
CA ARG A 183 5.52 -12.96 -14.62
C ARG A 183 5.76 -13.66 -13.28
N PRO A 184 6.40 -14.84 -13.29
CA PRO A 184 6.64 -15.58 -12.07
C PRO A 184 7.68 -14.89 -11.18
N GLY A 185 7.59 -15.16 -9.87
CA GLY A 185 8.57 -14.69 -8.90
C GLY A 185 9.95 -15.26 -9.19
N THR A 186 10.99 -14.49 -8.91
CA THR A 186 12.37 -14.96 -9.08
C THR A 186 12.78 -15.84 -7.91
N LYS A 187 13.63 -16.83 -8.17
CA LYS A 187 14.12 -17.73 -7.12
C LYS A 187 14.96 -16.96 -6.11
N VAL A 188 14.74 -17.20 -4.82
CA VAL A 188 15.59 -16.70 -3.75
C VAL A 188 16.91 -17.47 -3.78
N LEU A 189 18.02 -16.74 -3.90
CA LEU A 189 19.36 -17.30 -3.93
C LEU A 189 20.02 -17.25 -2.56
N GLN A 190 21.04 -18.08 -2.38
CA GLN A 190 21.85 -18.05 -1.15
C GLN A 190 22.52 -16.69 -0.91
N SER A 191 22.84 -15.95 -1.98
CA SER A 191 23.35 -14.58 -1.90
C SER A 191 22.32 -13.61 -1.31
N ASP A 192 21.04 -13.78 -1.61
CA ASP A 192 19.97 -12.92 -1.08
C ASP A 192 19.78 -13.15 0.42
N ILE A 193 19.77 -14.42 0.83
CA ILE A 193 19.70 -14.84 2.24
C ILE A 193 20.88 -14.27 3.02
N SER A 194 22.09 -14.35 2.46
CA SER A 194 23.30 -13.83 3.09
C SER A 194 23.26 -12.30 3.22
N SER A 195 22.80 -11.62 2.17
CA SER A 195 22.64 -10.16 2.14
C SER A 195 21.60 -9.68 3.15
N TYR A 196 20.48 -10.40 3.28
CA TYR A 196 19.47 -10.12 4.31
C TYR A 196 20.03 -10.25 5.72
N ARG A 197 20.70 -11.38 6.01
CA ARG A 197 21.29 -11.62 7.33
C ARG A 197 22.28 -10.51 7.68
N GLN A 198 23.10 -10.08 6.73
CA GLN A 198 24.02 -8.97 6.93
C GLN A 198 23.29 -7.64 7.18
N ALA A 199 22.28 -7.32 6.36
CA ALA A 199 21.51 -6.08 6.47
C ALA A 199 20.78 -5.97 7.81
N VAL A 200 20.06 -7.01 8.23
CA VAL A 200 19.33 -7.02 9.50
C VAL A 200 20.29 -7.00 10.68
N THR A 201 21.37 -7.78 10.64
CA THR A 201 22.40 -7.75 11.70
C THR A 201 23.01 -6.36 11.84
N TYR A 202 23.27 -5.67 10.73
CA TYR A 202 23.77 -4.29 10.76
C TYR A 202 22.74 -3.32 11.35
N GLN A 203 21.47 -3.45 10.99
CA GLN A 203 20.38 -2.58 11.47
C GLN A 203 20.18 -2.65 12.99
N VAL A 204 20.37 -3.82 13.61
CA VAL A 204 20.14 -3.98 15.05
C VAL A 204 21.39 -3.78 15.92
N ARG A 205 22.54 -3.45 15.33
CA ARG A 205 23.76 -3.16 16.10
C ARG A 205 23.52 -2.07 17.12
N LEU A 206 24.08 -2.24 18.32
CA LEU A 206 23.95 -1.31 19.44
C LEU A 206 22.51 -1.14 19.93
N THR A 207 21.61 -2.08 19.61
CA THR A 207 20.26 -2.14 20.15
C THR A 207 20.11 -3.39 21.04
N PRO A 208 19.12 -3.44 21.96
CA PRO A 208 18.86 -4.64 22.75
C PRO A 208 18.57 -5.90 21.91
N GLN A 209 18.12 -5.73 20.66
CA GLN A 209 17.77 -6.82 19.75
C GLN A 209 19.01 -7.56 19.20
N GLU A 210 20.20 -6.94 19.25
CA GLU A 210 21.46 -7.53 18.75
C GLU A 210 21.74 -8.89 19.40
N ALA A 211 21.51 -9.02 20.71
CA ALA A 211 21.83 -10.22 21.48
C ALA A 211 21.01 -11.46 21.08
N THR A 212 19.81 -11.26 20.52
CA THR A 212 18.92 -12.36 20.13
C THR A 212 18.86 -12.58 18.62
N MET A 213 19.37 -11.62 17.83
CA MET A 213 19.19 -11.60 16.37
C MET A 213 19.75 -12.84 15.67
N GLU A 214 20.93 -13.30 16.05
CA GLU A 214 21.53 -14.51 15.45
C GLU A 214 20.65 -15.75 15.66
N THR A 215 20.09 -15.90 16.87
CA THR A 215 19.16 -17.01 17.17
C THR A 215 17.87 -16.87 16.37
N THR A 216 17.35 -15.64 16.22
CA THR A 216 16.16 -15.38 15.41
C THR A 216 16.38 -15.71 13.94
N LEU A 217 17.51 -15.28 13.36
CA LEU A 217 17.85 -15.57 11.96
C LEU A 217 18.15 -17.05 11.70
N ALA A 218 18.60 -17.79 12.71
CA ALA A 218 18.81 -19.24 12.64
C ALA A 218 17.48 -20.01 12.68
N ALA A 219 16.48 -19.50 13.40
CA ALA A 219 15.14 -20.09 13.48
C ALA A 219 14.20 -19.63 12.34
N SER A 220 14.60 -18.65 11.52
CA SER A 220 13.81 -18.18 10.39
C SER A 220 13.85 -19.13 9.19
N THR A 221 12.73 -19.19 8.48
CA THR A 221 12.61 -19.87 7.18
C THR A 221 12.59 -18.82 6.07
N PHE A 222 13.24 -19.09 4.94
CA PHE A 222 13.24 -18.21 3.77
C PHE A 222 12.34 -18.81 2.69
N ALA A 223 11.60 -17.95 1.98
CA ALA A 223 10.81 -18.38 0.83
C ALA A 223 11.71 -18.91 -0.30
N ASP A 224 11.20 -19.83 -1.12
CA ASP A 224 11.91 -20.35 -2.29
C ASP A 224 11.93 -19.35 -3.47
N THR A 225 10.91 -18.49 -3.54
CA THR A 225 10.73 -17.47 -4.56
C THR A 225 10.32 -16.15 -3.92
N PHE A 226 10.80 -15.04 -4.48
CA PHE A 226 10.31 -13.73 -4.11
C PHE A 226 8.83 -13.58 -4.53
N PRO A 227 8.06 -12.74 -3.82
CA PRO A 227 6.76 -12.29 -4.30
C PRO A 227 6.89 -11.64 -5.67
N VAL A 228 5.79 -11.55 -6.41
CA VAL A 228 5.79 -10.88 -7.72
C VAL A 228 5.43 -9.40 -7.61
N LEU A 229 4.69 -9.03 -6.57
CA LEU A 229 4.15 -7.69 -6.34
C LEU A 229 4.00 -7.42 -4.85
N ASP A 230 4.00 -6.15 -4.46
CA ASP A 230 3.95 -5.75 -3.04
C ASP A 230 3.15 -4.46 -2.79
N ARG A 231 2.51 -3.90 -3.83
CA ARG A 231 1.59 -2.77 -3.67
C ARG A 231 0.65 -2.63 -4.86
N ILE A 232 -0.56 -2.16 -4.58
CA ILE A 232 -1.55 -1.74 -5.58
C ILE A 232 -1.97 -0.30 -5.26
N ILE A 233 -2.11 0.53 -6.29
CA ILE A 233 -2.71 1.87 -6.22
C ILE A 233 -3.68 1.99 -7.39
N VAL A 234 -4.85 2.57 -7.17
CA VAL A 234 -5.76 3.00 -8.23
C VAL A 234 -5.56 4.50 -8.42
N ASP A 235 -5.32 4.94 -9.66
CA ASP A 235 -5.14 6.35 -9.98
C ASP A 235 -6.46 7.09 -10.23
N ASP A 236 -6.41 8.42 -10.33
CA ASP A 236 -7.60 9.29 -10.43
C ASP A 236 -8.45 9.05 -11.71
N VAL A 237 -7.95 8.26 -12.67
CA VAL A 237 -8.69 7.87 -13.88
C VAL A 237 -8.96 6.36 -13.95
N GLY A 238 -8.74 5.64 -12.84
CA GLY A 238 -9.06 4.23 -12.68
C GLY A 238 -8.02 3.24 -13.19
N ASN A 239 -6.81 3.68 -13.60
CA ASN A 239 -5.76 2.72 -13.94
C ASN A 239 -5.21 2.07 -12.67
N LEU A 240 -4.82 0.81 -12.81
CA LEU A 240 -4.21 0.03 -11.75
C LEU A 240 -2.69 0.10 -11.85
N TRP A 241 -2.07 0.62 -10.79
CA TRP A 241 -0.62 0.68 -10.63
C TRP A 241 -0.18 -0.40 -9.66
N VAL A 242 0.52 -1.39 -10.18
CA VAL A 242 0.95 -2.56 -9.42
C VAL A 242 2.45 -2.52 -9.28
N ARG A 243 2.95 -2.36 -8.06
CA ARG A 243 4.39 -2.32 -7.82
C ARG A 243 4.94 -3.74 -7.87
N ASN A 244 5.90 -3.94 -8.76
CA ASN A 244 6.64 -5.19 -8.87
C ASN A 244 7.50 -5.34 -7.61
N TYR A 245 7.51 -6.53 -7.00
CA TYR A 245 8.27 -6.75 -5.77
C TYR A 245 9.77 -6.63 -6.05
N GLN A 246 10.48 -5.98 -5.13
CA GLN A 246 11.93 -5.81 -5.23
C GLN A 246 12.56 -5.93 -3.84
N TRP A 247 13.30 -7.02 -3.63
CA TRP A 247 13.91 -7.37 -2.35
C TRP A 247 15.00 -6.39 -1.91
N PHE A 248 15.83 -5.94 -2.84
CA PHE A 248 16.99 -5.15 -2.51
C PHE A 248 17.30 -4.20 -3.65
N ASP A 249 17.04 -2.90 -3.44
CA ASP A 249 17.52 -1.91 -4.39
C ASP A 249 17.73 -0.52 -3.78
N ILE A 250 18.81 -0.41 -3.01
CA ILE A 250 19.28 0.90 -2.56
C ILE A 250 19.76 1.67 -3.80
N GLY A 251 18.84 2.43 -4.40
CA GLY A 251 19.16 3.40 -5.45
C GLY A 251 18.45 3.18 -6.78
N SER A 252 17.95 1.99 -7.11
CA SER A 252 17.09 1.84 -8.30
C SER A 252 15.64 2.16 -8.00
N GLY A 253 14.98 2.72 -9.01
CA GLY A 253 13.58 3.11 -8.90
C GLY A 253 12.64 1.94 -8.70
N LYS A 254 11.48 2.20 -8.10
CA LYS A 254 10.38 1.24 -8.00
C LYS A 254 9.73 1.09 -9.37
N SER A 255 9.66 -0.15 -9.87
CA SER A 255 8.94 -0.50 -11.11
C SER A 255 7.46 -0.75 -10.82
N TRP A 256 6.61 -0.18 -11.66
CA TRP A 256 5.16 -0.28 -11.60
C TRP A 256 4.64 -0.78 -12.93
N THR A 257 3.89 -1.88 -12.90
CA THR A 257 3.07 -2.32 -14.03
C THR A 257 1.77 -1.51 -14.02
N VAL A 258 1.43 -0.90 -15.14
CA VAL A 258 0.21 -0.09 -15.29
C VAL A 258 -0.79 -0.84 -16.16
N LEU A 259 -2.02 -0.98 -15.65
CA LEU A 259 -3.16 -1.58 -16.36
C LEU A 259 -4.26 -0.54 -16.48
N ASP A 260 -4.95 -0.48 -17.62
CA ASP A 260 -6.11 0.39 -17.77
C ASP A 260 -7.32 -0.10 -16.92
N PRO A 261 -8.41 0.68 -16.80
CA PRO A 261 -9.57 0.25 -16.00
C PRO A 261 -10.23 -1.03 -16.52
N GLN A 262 -10.03 -1.38 -17.80
CA GLN A 262 -10.47 -2.64 -18.41
C GLN A 262 -9.48 -3.80 -18.19
N GLY A 263 -8.35 -3.54 -17.53
CA GLY A 263 -7.34 -4.53 -17.18
C GLY A 263 -6.33 -4.80 -18.29
N ARG A 264 -6.27 -3.96 -19.33
CA ARG A 264 -5.28 -4.12 -20.40
C ARG A 264 -3.94 -3.56 -19.93
N TYR A 265 -2.87 -4.30 -20.21
CA TYR A 265 -1.51 -3.85 -19.92
C TYR A 265 -1.14 -2.65 -20.77
N LEU A 266 -0.80 -1.54 -20.10
CA LEU A 266 -0.34 -0.31 -20.73
C LEU A 266 1.19 -0.31 -20.87
N GLY A 267 1.91 -0.78 -19.84
CA GLY A 267 3.37 -0.76 -19.82
C GLY A 267 3.93 -0.73 -18.40
N GLU A 268 5.22 -0.39 -18.30
CA GLU A 268 5.90 -0.18 -17.01
C GLU A 268 6.26 1.30 -16.80
N VAL A 269 6.17 1.74 -15.56
CA VAL A 269 6.63 3.06 -15.11
C VAL A 269 7.63 2.87 -13.98
N THR A 270 8.74 3.61 -14.00
CA THR A 270 9.71 3.62 -12.90
C THR A 270 9.62 4.93 -12.13
N THR A 271 9.59 4.83 -10.80
CA THR A 271 9.58 5.99 -9.89
C THR A 271 10.83 5.99 -9.01
N PRO A 272 11.31 7.13 -8.49
CA PRO A 272 12.46 7.13 -7.57
C PRO A 272 12.25 6.21 -6.35
N SER A 273 13.33 5.55 -5.90
CA SER A 273 13.29 4.54 -4.82
C SER A 273 12.70 5.05 -3.51
N ILE A 274 13.01 6.30 -3.16
CA ILE A 274 12.59 6.95 -1.92
C ILE A 274 11.30 7.75 -2.06
N LEU A 275 10.66 7.73 -3.24
CA LEU A 275 9.38 8.41 -3.44
C LEU A 275 8.27 7.66 -2.70
N GLU A 276 7.60 8.38 -1.81
CA GLU A 276 6.31 8.00 -1.23
C GLU A 276 5.20 8.67 -2.05
N ILE A 277 4.49 7.87 -2.83
CA ILE A 277 3.39 8.35 -3.67
C ILE A 277 2.17 8.67 -2.79
N HIS A 278 1.62 9.87 -2.96
CA HIS A 278 0.38 10.31 -2.31
C HIS A 278 -0.79 10.42 -3.29
N GLN A 279 -0.53 10.76 -4.57
CA GLN A 279 -1.56 10.89 -5.59
C GLN A 279 -0.98 10.60 -6.98
N ILE A 280 -1.80 9.97 -7.83
CA ILE A 280 -1.49 9.74 -9.24
C ILE A 280 -2.67 10.28 -10.04
N GLY A 281 -2.43 11.37 -10.76
CA GLY A 281 -3.43 11.98 -11.63
C GLY A 281 -3.45 11.34 -13.02
N ALA A 282 -4.13 12.02 -13.96
CA ALA A 282 -4.11 11.65 -15.37
C ALA A 282 -2.69 11.76 -15.97
N ASP A 283 -1.97 12.82 -15.60
CA ASP A 283 -0.71 13.28 -16.21
C ASP A 283 0.34 13.71 -15.18
N PHE A 284 0.17 13.35 -13.90
CA PHE A 284 1.17 13.60 -12.87
C PHE A 284 1.27 12.50 -11.81
N VAL A 285 2.42 12.45 -11.13
CA VAL A 285 2.61 11.74 -9.86
C VAL A 285 3.06 12.74 -8.80
N LEU A 286 2.32 12.82 -7.70
CA LEU A 286 2.64 13.64 -6.54
C LEU A 286 3.10 12.74 -5.39
N GLY A 287 4.22 13.12 -4.78
CA GLY A 287 4.71 12.40 -3.62
C GLY A 287 5.69 13.19 -2.78
N ARG A 288 6.16 12.53 -1.72
CA ARG A 288 7.17 13.05 -0.80
C ARG A 288 8.44 12.22 -0.93
N MET A 289 9.59 12.87 -0.87
CA MET A 289 10.89 12.20 -0.73
C MET A 289 11.84 13.07 0.06
N ALA A 290 12.75 12.44 0.81
CA ALA A 290 13.82 13.13 1.51
C ALA A 290 14.99 13.41 0.57
N ASP A 291 15.61 14.58 0.66
CA ASP A 291 16.87 14.85 0.00
C ASP A 291 18.04 14.13 0.69
N ARG A 292 19.25 14.21 0.12
CA ARG A 292 20.46 13.58 0.69
C ARG A 292 20.83 14.10 2.09
N ARG A 293 20.22 15.19 2.56
CA ARG A 293 20.42 15.77 3.90
C ARG A 293 19.26 15.43 4.84
N GLY A 294 18.34 14.55 4.43
CA GLY A 294 17.17 14.16 5.22
C GLY A 294 16.06 15.19 5.26
N ARG A 295 16.11 16.24 4.42
CA ARG A 295 15.01 17.22 4.34
C ARG A 295 13.91 16.68 3.45
N GLU A 296 12.71 16.60 3.98
CA GLU A 296 11.55 16.18 3.21
C GLU A 296 11.05 17.30 2.31
N ALA A 297 10.80 16.97 1.05
CA ALA A 297 10.19 17.86 0.08
C ALA A 297 9.10 17.13 -0.71
N VAL A 298 8.17 17.93 -1.24
CA VAL A 298 7.10 17.47 -2.11
C VAL A 298 7.56 17.61 -3.55
N TYR A 299 7.32 16.57 -4.34
CA TYR A 299 7.68 16.50 -5.75
C TYR A 299 6.45 16.20 -6.58
N ILE A 300 6.32 16.92 -7.69
CA ILE A 300 5.38 16.63 -8.76
C ILE A 300 6.19 16.26 -9.98
N PHE A 301 5.93 15.06 -10.50
CA PHE A 301 6.49 14.58 -11.75
C PHE A 301 5.39 14.63 -12.81
N ALA A 302 5.69 15.21 -13.97
CA ALA A 302 4.86 14.99 -15.15
C ALA A 302 4.89 13.49 -15.49
N LEU A 303 3.73 12.94 -15.83
CA LEU A 303 3.52 11.54 -16.11
C LEU A 303 3.02 11.37 -17.53
N GLU A 304 3.83 10.68 -18.33
CA GLU A 304 3.41 10.14 -19.61
C GLU A 304 3.11 8.65 -19.39
N LYS A 305 1.82 8.28 -19.43
CA LYS A 305 1.44 6.88 -19.27
C LYS A 305 1.80 6.11 -20.53
N PRO A 306 2.34 4.89 -20.36
CA PRO A 306 2.45 3.97 -21.48
C PRO A 306 1.08 3.79 -22.15
N SER A 307 1.07 3.62 -23.47
CA SER A 307 -0.10 3.20 -24.23
C SER A 307 0.14 1.78 -24.73
N PRO A 308 -0.91 0.97 -24.95
CA PRO A 308 -0.73 -0.33 -25.58
C PRO A 308 0.01 -0.09 -26.89
N ALA A 309 1.13 -0.77 -27.11
CA ALA A 309 1.77 -0.74 -28.42
C ALA A 309 0.68 -1.12 -29.44
N ALA A 310 0.46 -0.27 -30.44
CA ALA A 310 -0.34 -0.69 -31.59
C ALA A 310 0.28 -2.00 -32.08
N GLU A 311 -0.50 -3.09 -32.05
CA GLU A 311 -0.09 -4.37 -32.60
C GLU A 311 0.70 -4.10 -33.87
N GLU A 312 1.94 -4.56 -33.88
CA GLU A 312 2.86 -4.48 -35.00
C GLU A 312 2.10 -5.02 -36.22
N ARG A 313 1.57 -4.12 -37.05
CA ARG A 313 0.86 -4.51 -38.26
C ARG A 313 1.83 -5.34 -39.07
N ASP A 314 1.47 -6.60 -39.27
CA ASP A 314 2.21 -7.52 -40.12
C ASP A 314 2.52 -6.81 -41.46
N PRO A 315 3.80 -6.71 -41.87
CA PRO A 315 4.18 -6.13 -43.16
C PRO A 315 3.64 -6.90 -44.37
N SER A 316 2.91 -8.01 -44.17
CA SER A 316 2.40 -8.86 -45.24
C SER A 316 1.11 -8.38 -45.92
N ASP A 317 0.50 -7.27 -45.47
CA ASP A 317 -0.78 -6.77 -46.03
C ASP A 317 -0.60 -5.56 -46.99
N ARG A 318 0.31 -5.69 -47.97
CA ARG A 318 0.42 -4.79 -49.13
C ARG A 318 0.68 -5.54 -50.43
#